data_AF-A0A7K1W6J1-F1
#
_entry.id   AF-A0A7K1W6J1-F1
#
_cell.length_a   1.000
_cell.length_b   1.000
_cell.length_c   1.000
_cell.angle_alpha   90.00
_cell.angle_beta   90.00
_cell.angle_gamma   90.00
#
_symmetry.space_group_name_H-M   'P 1'
#
loop_
_entity.id
_entity.type
_entity.pdbx_description
1 polymer ?
#
loop_
_entity_poly.entity_id
_entity_poly.type
_entity_poly.pdbx_seq_one_letter_code
_entity_poly.pdbx_strand_id
1 'polypeptide(L)'
;MKRLPNDRYGGPEVMRLAEFEPPWPGPDEVLVGVGAAAANSLGWKMRNRQMKLMTGRSFPRAMGHDSAGVVAAVGTGVTRLKAGDAVPGRARFRQAGTFAGMVTAPEKTVVLRPVDLSCAQAAALDERERTITSLRFGQGMTRSEIGNHLGISQMQVSCILNRTLTGLRTSMLTES
;
A
#
# COMPACT_ATOMS: atom_id res chain seq x y z
N MET A 1 13.48 11.98 -12.39
CA MET A 1 13.38 10.71 -11.63
C MET A 1 12.30 9.85 -12.26
N LYS A 2 12.29 8.53 -12.03
CA LYS A 2 11.45 7.61 -12.83
C LYS A 2 10.13 7.24 -12.15
N ARG A 3 9.10 7.02 -12.97
CA ARG A 3 7.80 6.44 -12.62
C ARG A 3 7.31 5.48 -13.70
N LEU A 4 6.36 4.61 -13.38
CA LEU A 4 5.77 3.65 -14.31
C LEU A 4 4.31 4.00 -14.64
N PRO A 5 4.05 4.85 -15.66
CA PRO A 5 2.70 5.11 -16.15
C PRO A 5 2.24 4.12 -17.22
N ASN A 6 0.96 4.22 -17.55
CA ASN A 6 0.37 3.70 -18.78
C ASN A 6 -0.32 4.84 -19.56
N ASP A 7 -0.18 4.85 -20.89
CA ASP A 7 -0.69 5.88 -21.81
C ASP A 7 -2.09 5.57 -22.36
N ARG A 8 -2.50 4.31 -22.25
CA ARG A 8 -3.83 3.80 -22.60
C ARG A 8 -4.18 2.60 -21.74
N TYR A 9 -5.39 2.10 -21.93
CA TYR A 9 -5.78 0.79 -21.38
C TYR A 9 -5.17 -0.33 -22.21
N GLY A 10 -4.81 -1.43 -21.56
CA GLY A 10 -4.21 -2.61 -22.21
C GLY A 10 -3.68 -3.61 -21.20
N GLY A 11 -2.86 -4.56 -21.63
CA GLY A 11 -2.07 -5.46 -20.81
C GLY A 11 -0.79 -4.79 -20.25
N PRO A 12 0.16 -5.55 -19.68
CA PRO A 12 1.41 -5.00 -19.16
C PRO A 12 2.24 -4.22 -20.18
N GLU A 13 2.10 -4.52 -21.47
CA GLU A 13 2.82 -3.92 -22.59
C GLU A 13 2.59 -2.41 -22.77
N VAL A 14 1.52 -1.87 -22.17
CA VAL A 14 1.25 -0.41 -22.18
C VAL A 14 1.94 0.33 -21.03
N MET A 15 2.60 -0.39 -20.12
CA MET A 15 3.34 0.23 -19.01
C MET A 15 4.76 0.55 -19.46
N ARG A 16 5.19 1.80 -19.26
CA ARG A 16 6.53 2.24 -19.67
C ARG A 16 7.16 3.08 -18.60
N LEU A 17 8.44 2.85 -18.32
CA LEU A 17 9.19 3.68 -17.40
C LEU A 17 9.40 5.05 -18.04
N ALA A 18 9.03 6.11 -17.34
CA ALA A 18 9.09 7.48 -17.83
C ALA A 18 9.71 8.40 -16.78
N GLU A 19 10.41 9.44 -17.25
CA GLU A 19 10.85 10.53 -16.39
C GLU A 19 9.65 11.34 -15.87
N PHE A 20 9.82 11.87 -14.67
CA PHE A 20 8.82 12.63 -13.95
C PHE A 20 9.49 13.49 -12.87
N GLU A 21 8.85 14.62 -12.61
CA GLU A 21 9.14 15.49 -11.49
C GLU A 21 7.96 15.44 -10.51
N PRO A 22 8.17 15.00 -9.26
CA PRO A 22 7.11 14.97 -8.28
C PRO A 22 6.68 16.39 -7.94
N PRO A 23 5.37 16.66 -7.83
CA PRO A 23 4.91 17.94 -7.34
C PRO A 23 5.37 18.11 -5.88
N TRP A 24 5.64 19.36 -5.50
CA TRP A 24 5.80 19.70 -4.09
C TRP A 24 4.48 19.41 -3.35
N PRO A 25 4.51 18.81 -2.14
CA PRO A 25 3.30 18.57 -1.36
C PRO A 25 2.57 19.88 -1.08
N GLY A 26 1.25 19.85 -1.24
CA GLY A 26 0.38 20.94 -0.78
C GLY A 26 0.33 21.04 0.75
N PRO A 27 -0.39 22.02 1.31
CA PRO A 27 -0.40 22.30 2.75
C PRO A 27 -0.70 21.09 3.65
N ASP A 28 -1.63 20.22 3.24
CA ASP A 28 -2.08 19.05 4.00
C ASP A 28 -1.48 17.72 3.48
N GLU A 29 -0.41 17.79 2.68
CA GLU A 29 0.21 16.65 2.03
C GLU A 29 1.64 16.43 2.49
N VAL A 30 2.11 15.20 2.31
CA VAL A 30 3.50 14.81 2.50
C VAL A 30 4.06 14.26 1.20
N LEU A 31 5.35 14.50 0.97
CA LEU A 31 6.13 13.85 -0.08
C LEU A 31 6.83 12.65 0.54
N VAL A 32 6.61 11.47 -0.03
CA VAL A 32 7.24 10.24 0.43
C VAL A 32 8.23 9.77 -0.62
N GLY A 33 9.48 9.57 -0.22
CA GLY A 33 10.48 8.82 -0.98
C GLY A 33 10.15 7.34 -0.90
N VAL A 34 9.74 6.75 -2.03
CA VAL A 34 9.26 5.37 -2.08
C VAL A 34 10.45 4.42 -2.09
N GLY A 35 10.56 3.59 -1.05
CA GLY A 35 11.55 2.51 -0.99
C GLY A 35 11.01 1.18 -1.53
N ALA A 36 9.71 0.94 -1.39
CA ALA A 36 9.02 -0.23 -1.91
C ALA A 36 7.59 0.11 -2.34
N ALA A 37 7.08 -0.57 -3.36
CA ALA A 37 5.70 -0.46 -3.80
C ALA A 37 5.09 -1.84 -4.06
N ALA A 38 3.83 -2.02 -3.69
CA ALA A 38 3.15 -3.30 -3.84
C ALA A 38 2.34 -3.34 -5.13
N ALA A 39 2.49 -4.44 -5.87
CA ALA A 39 1.59 -4.78 -6.96
C ALA A 39 0.39 -5.55 -6.41
N ASN A 40 -0.82 -5.07 -6.74
CA ASN A 40 -2.07 -5.70 -6.32
C ASN A 40 -3.03 -5.79 -7.51
N SER A 41 -4.15 -6.51 -7.31
CA SER A 41 -5.15 -6.71 -8.36
C SER A 41 -5.85 -5.42 -8.80
N LEU A 42 -5.82 -4.35 -7.99
CA LEU A 42 -6.45 -3.07 -8.31
C LEU A 42 -5.79 -2.40 -9.52
N GLY A 43 -4.45 -2.38 -9.57
CA GLY A 43 -3.71 -1.81 -10.70
C GLY A 43 -4.07 -2.49 -12.03
N TRP A 44 -4.17 -3.82 -12.03
CA TRP A 44 -4.63 -4.61 -13.19
C TRP A 44 -6.06 -4.23 -13.61
N LYS A 45 -7.01 -4.21 -12.66
CA LYS A 45 -8.42 -3.88 -12.92
C LYS A 45 -8.58 -2.45 -13.48
N MET A 46 -7.78 -1.51 -13.01
CA MET A 46 -7.77 -0.13 -13.52
C MET A 46 -7.19 -0.04 -14.93
N ARG A 47 -6.11 -0.78 -15.22
CA ARG A 47 -5.47 -0.79 -16.54
C ARG A 47 -6.28 -1.55 -17.59
N ASN A 48 -7.06 -2.57 -17.20
CA ASN A 48 -7.87 -3.39 -18.09
C ASN A 48 -9.36 -2.97 -18.18
N ARG A 49 -9.66 -1.67 -18.02
CA ARG A 49 -11.01 -1.05 -18.18
C ARG A 49 -12.10 -1.50 -17.20
N GLN A 50 -11.86 -2.47 -16.32
CA GLN A 50 -12.86 -2.93 -15.35
C GLN A 50 -13.31 -1.82 -14.38
N MET A 51 -12.46 -0.81 -14.16
CA MET A 51 -12.75 0.36 -13.32
C MET A 51 -12.90 1.65 -14.13
N LYS A 52 -13.24 1.57 -15.42
CA LYS A 52 -13.29 2.74 -16.33
C LYS A 52 -14.24 3.84 -15.85
N LEU A 53 -15.42 3.48 -15.33
CA LEU A 53 -16.41 4.42 -14.79
C LEU A 53 -15.85 5.26 -13.64
N MET A 54 -15.02 4.65 -12.77
CA MET A 54 -14.43 5.34 -11.61
C MET A 54 -13.17 6.14 -11.94
N THR A 55 -12.42 5.67 -12.95
CA THR A 55 -11.07 6.20 -13.25
C THR A 55 -11.02 7.13 -14.46
N GLY A 56 -12.07 7.18 -15.28
CA GLY A 56 -12.11 8.03 -16.47
C GLY A 56 -11.03 7.70 -17.50
N ARG A 57 -10.84 8.59 -18.49
CA ARG A 57 -9.93 8.39 -19.64
C ARG A 57 -8.67 9.27 -19.60
N SER A 58 -8.32 9.84 -18.44
CA SER A 58 -7.12 10.66 -18.32
C SER A 58 -5.86 9.80 -18.32
N PHE A 59 -4.95 10.13 -19.25
CA PHE A 59 -3.64 9.52 -19.45
C PHE A 59 -2.60 10.63 -19.71
N PRO A 60 -1.28 10.39 -19.49
CA PRO A 60 -0.70 9.18 -18.92
C PRO A 60 -1.09 9.01 -17.46
N ARG A 61 -1.44 7.78 -17.08
CA ARG A 61 -1.89 7.44 -15.72
C ARG A 61 -0.75 6.79 -14.95
N ALA A 62 -0.43 7.33 -13.79
CA ALA A 62 0.54 6.72 -12.90
C ALA A 62 -0.07 5.48 -12.20
N MET A 63 0.77 4.47 -11.97
CA MET A 63 0.36 3.17 -11.43
C MET A 63 0.82 2.99 -9.98
N GLY A 64 0.18 2.04 -9.29
CA GLY A 64 0.48 1.71 -7.91
C GLY A 64 -0.30 2.57 -6.90
N HIS A 65 -0.81 1.91 -5.87
CA HIS A 65 -1.57 2.56 -4.80
C HIS A 65 -0.94 2.39 -3.43
N ASP A 66 -0.17 1.34 -3.23
CA ASP A 66 0.41 1.00 -1.95
C ASP A 66 1.95 1.08 -2.05
N SER A 67 2.57 1.70 -1.05
CA SER A 67 4.02 1.89 -0.91
C SER A 67 4.45 1.85 0.54
N ALA A 68 5.75 1.67 0.75
CA ALA A 68 6.44 2.01 1.98
C ALA A 68 7.64 2.90 1.63
N GLY A 69 7.89 3.88 2.48
CA GLY A 69 8.93 4.88 2.22
C GLY A 69 9.20 5.77 3.41
N VAL A 70 9.99 6.80 3.16
CA VAL A 70 10.37 7.81 4.15
C VAL A 70 9.80 9.16 3.72
N VAL A 71 9.22 9.91 4.65
CA VAL A 71 8.76 11.27 4.38
C VAL A 71 9.98 12.14 4.01
N ALA A 72 10.03 12.60 2.76
CA ALA A 72 11.05 13.50 2.27
C ALA A 72 10.73 14.96 2.61
N ALA A 73 9.43 15.31 2.61
CA ALA A 73 8.97 16.65 2.92
C ALA A 73 7.50 16.69 3.36
N VAL A 74 7.10 17.77 4.01
CA VAL A 74 5.74 17.99 4.51
C VAL A 74 5.23 19.37 4.10
N GLY A 75 3.94 19.48 3.86
CA GLY A 75 3.24 20.75 3.70
C GLY A 75 3.14 21.54 5.00
N THR A 76 2.83 22.83 4.91
CA THR A 76 2.80 23.76 6.05
C THR A 76 1.68 23.48 7.07
N GLY A 77 0.64 22.75 6.68
CA GLY A 77 -0.49 22.36 7.53
C GLY A 77 -0.36 20.96 8.14
N VAL A 78 0.70 20.22 7.79
CA VAL A 78 0.98 18.89 8.34
C VAL A 78 1.45 19.01 9.79
N THR A 79 0.85 18.23 10.69
CA THR A 79 1.09 18.32 12.14
C THR A 79 1.47 16.99 12.79
N ARG A 80 1.17 15.87 12.13
CA ARG A 80 1.37 14.49 12.62
C ARG A 80 2.62 13.83 12.07
N LEU A 81 3.17 14.33 10.97
CA LEU A 81 4.31 13.76 10.25
C LEU A 81 5.42 14.80 10.09
N LYS A 82 6.66 14.33 10.00
CA LYS A 82 7.83 15.15 9.69
C LYS A 82 8.76 14.44 8.72
N ALA A 83 9.66 15.20 8.10
CA ALA A 83 10.72 14.63 7.27
C ALA A 83 11.55 13.62 8.08
N GLY A 84 11.84 12.47 7.47
CA GLY A 84 12.53 11.35 8.10
C GLY A 84 11.60 10.26 8.66
N ASP A 85 10.29 10.50 8.81
CA ASP A 85 9.37 9.48 9.31
C ASP A 85 9.20 8.32 8.31
N ALA A 86 9.32 7.09 8.79
CA ALA A 86 9.04 5.89 8.01
C ALA A 86 7.52 5.64 7.95
N VAL A 87 6.95 5.59 6.75
CA VAL A 87 5.50 5.50 6.55
C VAL A 87 5.09 4.48 5.48
N PRO A 88 4.05 3.67 5.72
CA PRO A 88 3.29 3.05 4.67
C PRO A 88 2.49 4.16 3.96
N GLY A 89 2.79 4.35 2.68
CA GLY A 89 2.12 5.32 1.83
C GLY A 89 0.99 4.67 1.06
N ARG A 90 -0.23 5.19 1.19
CA ARG A 90 -1.33 4.85 0.28
C ARG A 90 -1.69 6.07 -0.55
N ALA A 91 -1.49 5.99 -1.86
CA ALA A 91 -1.87 7.04 -2.77
C ALA A 91 -3.41 7.16 -2.85
N ARG A 92 -3.93 8.38 -3.03
CA ARG A 92 -5.38 8.55 -3.27
C ARG A 92 -5.78 7.75 -4.50
N PHE A 93 -6.98 7.16 -4.48
CA PHE A 93 -7.47 6.31 -5.55
C PHE A 93 -7.34 6.92 -6.97
N ARG A 94 -7.64 8.22 -7.10
CA ARG A 94 -7.52 8.98 -8.36
C ARG A 94 -6.13 9.57 -8.64
N GLN A 95 -5.26 9.65 -7.62
CA GLN A 95 -3.87 10.14 -7.72
C GLN A 95 -2.91 8.98 -7.42
N ALA A 96 -3.15 7.84 -8.09
CA ALA A 96 -2.24 6.69 -8.07
C ALA A 96 -0.83 7.12 -8.52
N GLY A 97 0.20 6.39 -8.12
CA GLY A 97 1.57 6.73 -8.50
C GLY A 97 2.67 6.19 -7.60
N THR A 98 2.40 5.16 -6.79
CA THR A 98 3.43 4.58 -5.92
C THR A 98 4.50 3.80 -6.68
N PHE A 99 4.28 3.45 -7.95
CA PHE A 99 5.33 2.93 -8.84
C PHE A 99 6.19 4.09 -9.38
N ALA A 100 6.78 4.85 -8.47
CA ALA A 100 7.64 5.99 -8.72
C ALA A 100 8.64 6.12 -7.58
N GLY A 101 9.75 6.82 -7.79
CA GLY A 101 10.69 7.08 -6.68
C GLY A 101 10.12 8.00 -5.58
N MET A 102 9.05 8.74 -5.87
CA MET A 102 8.39 9.65 -4.93
C MET A 102 6.90 9.77 -5.26
N VAL A 103 6.10 10.00 -4.21
CA VAL A 103 4.66 10.20 -4.32
C VAL A 103 4.19 11.23 -3.29
N THR A 104 3.25 12.10 -3.69
CA THR A 104 2.54 12.96 -2.74
C THR A 104 1.31 12.25 -2.22
N ALA A 105 1.06 12.38 -0.93
CA ALA A 105 -0.10 11.81 -0.28
C ALA A 105 -0.64 12.75 0.80
N PRO A 106 -1.96 12.86 0.97
CA PRO A 106 -2.55 13.58 2.09
C PRO A 106 -2.11 12.97 3.41
N GLU A 107 -1.74 13.81 4.37
CA GLU A 107 -1.34 13.39 5.71
C GLU A 107 -2.35 12.42 6.32
N LYS A 108 -3.66 12.72 6.21
CA LYS A 108 -4.73 11.88 6.77
C LYS A 108 -4.81 10.46 6.20
N THR A 109 -4.27 10.23 5.00
CA THR A 109 -4.25 8.91 4.36
C THR A 109 -2.94 8.16 4.60
N VAL A 110 -1.91 8.88 5.05
CA VAL A 110 -0.64 8.31 5.44
C VAL A 110 -0.77 7.87 6.89
N VAL A 111 -0.84 6.57 7.07
CA VAL A 111 -0.90 5.98 8.40
C VAL A 111 0.54 5.91 8.88
N LEU A 112 0.83 6.50 10.04
CA LEU A 112 2.08 6.22 10.74
C LEU A 112 2.17 4.72 10.93
N ARG A 113 3.31 4.14 10.54
CA ARG A 113 3.48 2.70 10.60
C ARG A 113 3.27 2.18 12.03
N PRO A 114 2.42 1.17 12.25
CA PRO A 114 2.76 0.09 13.14
C PRO A 114 3.51 -0.95 12.29
N VAL A 115 4.82 -0.81 12.32
CA VAL A 115 5.86 -1.84 12.20
C VAL A 115 6.23 -2.56 10.88
N ASP A 116 7.55 -2.66 10.65
CA ASP A 116 8.22 -3.61 9.76
C ASP A 116 8.19 -4.97 10.44
N LEU A 117 7.45 -5.92 9.86
CA LEU A 117 7.64 -7.33 10.20
C LEU A 117 9.04 -7.74 9.75
N SER A 118 9.94 -7.95 10.70
CA SER A 118 11.22 -8.59 10.40
C SER A 118 10.99 -10.01 9.89
N CYS A 119 11.93 -10.57 9.12
CA CYS A 119 11.86 -11.98 8.70
C CYS A 119 11.73 -12.93 9.91
N ALA A 120 12.33 -12.57 11.04
CA ALA A 120 12.23 -13.33 12.29
C ALA A 120 10.80 -13.30 12.85
N GLN A 121 10.15 -12.14 12.86
CA GLN A 121 8.77 -12.00 13.36
C GLN A 121 7.76 -12.69 12.43
N ALA A 122 7.99 -12.66 11.11
CA ALA A 122 7.19 -13.44 10.15
C ALA A 122 7.39 -14.96 10.32
N ALA A 123 8.61 -15.40 10.65
CA ALA A 123 8.94 -16.80 10.94
C ALA A 123 8.45 -17.27 12.33
N ALA A 124 8.10 -16.36 13.24
CA ALA A 124 7.52 -16.72 14.53
C ALA A 124 6.01 -17.06 14.45
N LEU A 125 5.34 -16.64 13.36
CA LEU A 125 3.93 -16.98 13.12
C LEU A 125 3.78 -18.48 12.90
N ASP A 126 2.71 -19.07 13.41
CA ASP A 126 2.37 -20.45 13.06
C ASP A 126 1.87 -20.56 11.61
N GLU A 127 1.83 -21.77 11.05
CA GLU A 127 1.45 -21.99 9.65
C GLU A 127 0.06 -21.42 9.31
N ARG A 128 -0.87 -21.48 10.26
CA ARG A 128 -2.25 -21.04 10.08
C ARG A 128 -2.33 -19.51 10.07
N GLU A 129 -1.61 -18.85 10.96
CA GLU A 129 -1.47 -17.40 11.03
C GLU A 129 -0.77 -16.84 9.79
N ARG A 130 0.30 -17.49 9.32
CA ARG A 130 0.98 -17.13 8.06
C ARG A 130 0.04 -17.26 6.87
N THR A 131 -0.68 -18.37 6.78
CA THR A 131 -1.62 -18.63 5.67
C THR A 131 -2.74 -17.59 5.65
N ILE A 132 -3.38 -17.34 6.80
CA ILE A 132 -4.47 -16.35 6.88
C ILE A 132 -3.96 -14.93 6.61
N THR A 133 -2.78 -14.57 7.11
CA THR A 133 -2.15 -13.26 6.86
C THR A 133 -1.78 -13.10 5.38
N SER A 134 -1.27 -14.15 4.74
CA SER A 134 -0.96 -14.18 3.31
C SER A 134 -2.22 -14.09 2.45
N LEU A 135 -3.26 -14.85 2.73
CA LEU A 135 -4.54 -14.77 2.01
C LEU A 135 -5.17 -13.38 2.18
N ARG A 136 -5.10 -12.81 3.39
CA ARG A 136 -5.69 -11.50 3.68
C ARG A 136 -4.93 -10.34 3.06
N PHE A 137 -3.61 -10.29 3.24
CA PHE A 137 -2.79 -9.13 2.90
C PHE A 137 -1.95 -9.32 1.64
N GLY A 138 -1.58 -10.56 1.31
CA GLY A 138 -0.88 -10.90 0.06
C GLY A 138 -1.84 -11.12 -1.12
N GLN A 139 -2.95 -11.82 -0.89
CA GLN A 139 -3.93 -12.15 -1.94
C GLN A 139 -5.18 -11.26 -1.91
N GLY A 140 -5.36 -10.45 -0.86
CA GLY A 140 -6.44 -9.48 -0.75
C GLY A 140 -7.82 -10.07 -0.47
N MET A 141 -7.91 -11.34 -0.08
CA MET A 141 -9.17 -12.02 0.19
C MET A 141 -9.89 -11.40 1.40
N THR A 142 -11.21 -11.31 1.34
CA THR A 142 -12.06 -10.93 2.47
C THR A 142 -12.07 -12.03 3.52
N ARG A 143 -12.41 -11.70 4.76
CA ARG A 143 -12.47 -12.69 5.85
C ARG A 143 -13.46 -13.82 5.56
N SER A 144 -14.53 -13.53 4.81
CA SER A 144 -15.49 -14.54 4.39
C SER A 144 -14.94 -15.45 3.30
N GLU A 145 -14.24 -14.91 2.30
CA GLU A 145 -13.57 -15.71 1.27
C GLU A 145 -12.48 -16.61 1.87
N ILE A 146 -11.71 -16.09 2.82
CA ILE A 146 -10.72 -16.89 3.58
C ILE A 146 -11.40 -17.98 4.38
N GLY A 147 -12.51 -17.65 5.05
CA GLY A 147 -13.30 -18.62 5.79
C GLY A 147 -13.78 -19.77 4.90
N ASN A 148 -14.36 -19.44 3.75
CA ASN A 148 -14.79 -20.43 2.76
C ASN A 148 -13.63 -21.26 2.22
N HIS A 149 -12.47 -20.63 1.96
CA HIS A 149 -11.29 -21.31 1.44
C HIS A 149 -10.67 -22.29 2.46
N LEU A 150 -10.71 -21.96 3.74
CA LEU A 150 -10.11 -22.73 4.82
C LEU A 150 -11.11 -23.60 5.60
N GLY A 151 -12.38 -23.63 5.19
CA GLY A 151 -13.44 -24.37 5.88
C GLY A 151 -13.73 -23.88 7.30
N ILE A 152 -13.58 -22.58 7.58
CA ILE A 152 -13.84 -21.96 8.88
C ILE A 152 -14.74 -20.74 8.79
N SER A 153 -15.32 -20.33 9.92
CA SER A 153 -16.15 -19.13 9.96
C SER A 153 -15.34 -17.85 9.74
N GLN A 154 -15.99 -16.83 9.18
CA GLN A 154 -15.47 -15.48 9.07
C GLN A 154 -15.04 -14.92 10.45
N MET A 155 -15.76 -15.28 11.52
CA MET A 155 -15.43 -14.87 12.88
C MET A 155 -14.11 -15.47 13.34
N GLN A 156 -13.87 -16.76 13.10
CA GLN A 156 -12.59 -17.40 13.42
C GLN A 156 -11.42 -16.74 12.68
N VAL A 157 -11.58 -16.41 11.40
CA VAL A 157 -10.58 -15.64 10.64
C VAL A 157 -10.33 -14.27 11.28
N SER A 158 -11.38 -13.60 11.76
CA SER A 158 -11.25 -12.30 12.43
C SER A 158 -10.50 -12.40 13.76
N CYS A 159 -10.81 -13.40 14.58
CA CYS A 159 -10.14 -13.62 15.86
C CYS A 159 -8.66 -13.94 15.67
N ILE A 160 -8.32 -14.79 14.70
CA ILE A 160 -6.94 -15.15 14.38
C ILE A 160 -6.17 -13.91 13.90
N LEU A 161 -6.69 -13.18 12.91
CA LEU A 161 -6.05 -11.95 12.43
C LEU A 161 -5.82 -10.93 13.56
N ASN A 162 -6.83 -10.71 14.41
CA ASN A 162 -6.69 -9.76 15.52
C ASN A 162 -5.64 -10.21 16.52
N ARG A 163 -5.60 -11.50 16.89
CA ARG A 163 -4.60 -12.05 17.80
C ARG A 163 -3.19 -11.93 17.21
N THR A 164 -3.00 -12.36 15.96
CA THR A 164 -1.71 -12.31 15.26
C THR A 164 -1.19 -10.88 15.15
N LEU A 165 -2.03 -9.94 14.69
CA LEU A 165 -1.62 -8.54 14.56
C LEU A 165 -1.33 -7.88 15.90
N THR A 166 -2.06 -8.25 16.96
CA THR A 166 -1.79 -7.77 18.32
C THR A 166 -0.48 -8.33 18.85
N GLY A 167 -0.23 -9.63 18.69
CA GLY A 167 1.00 -10.28 19.13
C GLY A 167 2.24 -9.71 18.44
N LEU A 168 2.18 -9.53 17.12
CA LEU A 168 3.23 -8.87 16.35
C LEU A 168 3.48 -7.46 16.87
N ARG A 169 2.43 -6.64 17.03
CA ARG A 169 2.56 -5.28 17.58
C ARG A 169 3.24 -5.26 18.95
N THR A 170 2.97 -6.21 19.82
CA THR A 170 3.57 -6.28 21.16
C THR A 170 5.05 -6.66 21.09
N SER A 171 5.42 -7.69 20.30
CA SER A 171 6.83 -8.12 20.18
C SER A 171 7.74 -7.00 19.66
N MET A 172 7.17 -6.15 18.83
CA MET A 172 7.84 -5.01 18.20
C MET A 172 8.08 -3.86 19.17
N LEU A 173 7.27 -3.73 20.22
CA LEU A 173 7.47 -2.73 21.28
C LEU A 173 8.48 -3.18 22.34
N THR A 174 8.76 -4.49 22.42
CA THR A 174 9.73 -5.06 23.37
C THR A 174 11.15 -5.20 22.81
N GLU A 175 11.35 -5.06 21.51
CA GLU A 175 12.66 -5.12 20.83
C GLU A 175 13.28 -3.71 20.57
N SER A 176 12.86 -2.67 21.31
CA SER A 176 13.39 -1.29 21.22
C SER A 176 14.43 -0.98 22.28
#